data_AF-A0AB33A679-F1
#
_entry.id   AF-A0AB33A679-F1
#
_cell.length_a   1.000
_cell.length_b   1.000
_cell.length_c   1.000
_cell.angle_alpha   90.00
_cell.angle_beta   90.00
_cell.angle_gamma   90.00
#
_symmetry.space_group_name_H-M   'P 1'
#
loop_
_entity.id
_entity.type
_entity.pdbx_description
1 polymer ?
#
loop_
_entity_poly.entity_id
_entity_poly.type
_entity_poly.pdbx_seq_one_letter_code
_entity_poly.pdbx_strand_id
1 'polypeptide(L)'
;MSFRRWPVLVAVLLLAVGCSFFGAPRSSDWRAKTDDTAAMLSVADEVRAIDPCGLVDAESIKATIPRAISFGYTDGFDRCTLALGAYDGDFPSDVSATIGFDLAPEAGESVEQPTDSVSVNGIAITHMLGPTSNRGWCRYVFNLGLDERPVQLAGRVRVNVVASLARDPGPGRPVYPCREAAAIASGAAQMRSQHLPRREGSAPGPAGQDPCSLLPHLDGFSRYRRSNPGVGLDLYACRFGAGPATDGKAPDVEVALRPVGPHEPDTSRYGQDRRTVVEDRDGVELHVSTVTSTYDKPFCEVFVYLGKEYQPKYFPPERARPGDSRRPGAVVRGTSSCDDVKGVAVAAGRKFGQS
;
A
#
# COMPACT_ATOMS: atom_id res chain seq x y z
N MET A 1 20.24 79.90 -48.92
CA MET A 1 21.37 79.43 -48.08
C MET A 1 20.95 79.62 -46.63
N SER A 2 21.03 78.71 -45.67
CA SER A 2 21.53 77.34 -45.53
C SER A 2 20.93 76.76 -44.24
N PHE A 3 20.41 75.54 -44.35
CA PHE A 3 20.20 74.43 -43.39
C PHE A 3 20.58 74.45 -41.88
N ARG A 4 19.76 73.66 -41.15
CA ARG A 4 20.02 72.75 -39.98
C ARG A 4 20.01 73.41 -38.59
N ARG A 5 19.51 72.78 -37.51
CA ARG A 5 18.82 71.50 -37.22
C ARG A 5 18.30 71.61 -35.76
N TRP A 6 17.07 71.15 -35.49
CA TRP A 6 16.55 70.93 -34.14
C TRP A 6 17.07 69.61 -33.55
N PRO A 7 17.31 69.51 -32.23
CA PRO A 7 17.41 68.24 -31.55
C PRO A 7 16.02 67.78 -31.06
N VAL A 8 15.68 66.56 -31.43
CA VAL A 8 14.56 65.77 -30.89
C VAL A 8 15.06 65.08 -29.63
N LEU A 9 14.45 65.37 -28.47
CA LEU A 9 14.62 64.58 -27.25
C LEU A 9 13.47 63.58 -27.18
N VAL A 10 13.82 62.30 -27.36
CA VAL A 10 12.93 61.14 -27.30
C VAL A 10 12.57 60.88 -25.83
N ALA A 11 11.30 61.09 -25.48
CA ALA A 11 10.71 60.60 -24.24
C ALA A 11 10.40 59.10 -24.41
N VAL A 12 11.11 58.25 -23.66
CA VAL A 12 10.80 56.82 -23.58
C VAL A 12 9.60 56.66 -22.63
N LEU A 13 8.42 56.46 -23.21
CA LEU A 13 7.25 55.96 -22.49
C LEU A 13 7.47 54.48 -22.16
N LEU A 14 7.64 54.16 -20.88
CA LEU A 14 7.49 52.80 -20.36
C LEU A 14 6.00 52.44 -20.38
N LEU A 15 5.60 51.69 -21.41
CA LEU A 15 4.32 51.01 -21.47
C LEU A 15 4.28 49.94 -20.37
N ALA A 16 3.54 50.21 -19.30
CA ALA A 16 3.04 49.19 -18.38
C ALA A 16 1.99 48.35 -19.11
N VAL A 17 2.44 47.36 -19.87
CA VAL A 17 1.57 46.31 -20.39
C VAL A 17 1.30 45.34 -19.25
N GLY A 18 0.10 45.45 -18.69
CA GLY A 18 -0.46 44.45 -17.79
C GLY A 18 -0.57 43.12 -18.52
N CYS A 19 0.36 42.22 -18.25
CA CYS A 19 0.13 40.80 -18.46
C CYS A 19 -0.73 40.31 -17.29
N SER A 20 -2.04 40.41 -17.47
CA SER A 20 -3.01 39.56 -16.80
C SER A 20 -2.65 38.11 -17.13
N PHE A 21 -1.79 37.50 -16.29
CA PHE A 21 -1.67 36.06 -16.24
C PHE A 21 -3.03 35.54 -15.79
N PHE A 22 -3.89 35.23 -16.76
CA PHE A 22 -4.89 34.17 -16.62
C PHE A 22 -4.10 32.91 -16.31
N GLY A 23 -3.83 32.69 -15.02
CA GLY A 23 -3.42 31.41 -14.52
C GLY A 23 -4.52 30.44 -14.91
N ALA A 24 -4.19 29.47 -15.76
CA ALA A 24 -4.85 28.18 -15.74
C ALA A 24 -5.05 27.82 -14.26
N PRO A 25 -6.21 27.29 -13.84
CA PRO A 25 -6.41 26.91 -12.47
C PRO A 25 -5.26 25.97 -12.12
N ARG A 26 -4.32 26.45 -11.27
CA ARG A 26 -3.44 25.57 -10.54
C ARG A 26 -4.40 24.58 -9.93
N SER A 27 -4.39 23.34 -10.41
CA SER A 27 -5.10 22.24 -9.76
C SER A 27 -4.86 22.44 -8.28
N SER A 28 -5.93 22.75 -7.55
CA SER A 28 -5.83 23.03 -6.12
C SER A 28 -5.06 21.87 -5.52
N ASP A 29 -3.92 22.14 -4.87
CA ASP A 29 -3.00 21.09 -4.40
C ASP A 29 -3.81 19.99 -3.72
N TRP A 30 -3.94 18.85 -4.40
CA TRP A 30 -4.86 17.81 -3.98
C TRP A 30 -4.44 17.28 -2.61
N ARG A 31 -3.15 17.40 -2.26
CA ARG A 31 -2.61 17.07 -0.93
C ARG A 31 -3.26 17.86 0.22
N ALA A 32 -3.93 18.98 -0.08
CA ALA A 32 -4.70 19.74 0.91
C ALA A 32 -6.17 19.28 1.05
N LYS A 33 -6.61 18.26 0.30
CA LYS A 33 -7.99 17.75 0.26
C LYS A 33 -8.20 16.50 1.13
N THR A 34 -7.44 16.40 2.21
CA THR A 34 -7.48 15.30 3.20
C THR A 34 -7.45 15.87 4.62
N ASP A 35 -7.83 15.03 5.58
CA ASP A 35 -7.68 15.31 7.03
C ASP A 35 -6.26 14.98 7.53
N ASP A 36 -5.42 14.36 6.70
CA ASP A 36 -4.03 14.03 7.04
C ASP A 36 -3.14 15.29 7.13
N THR A 37 -2.27 15.33 8.12
CA THR A 37 -1.28 16.41 8.23
C THR A 37 -0.17 16.25 7.18
N ALA A 38 0.49 17.37 6.83
CA ALA A 38 1.65 17.33 5.93
C ALA A 38 2.77 16.38 6.42
N ALA A 39 2.95 16.27 7.73
CA ALA A 39 3.88 15.32 8.35
C ALA A 39 3.49 13.86 8.06
N MET A 40 2.21 13.51 8.19
CA MET A 40 1.71 12.16 7.88
C MET A 40 1.81 11.81 6.40
N LEU A 41 1.63 12.79 5.51
CA LEU A 41 1.83 12.62 4.08
C LEU A 41 3.31 12.41 3.74
N SER A 42 4.21 13.18 4.36
CA SER A 42 5.66 13.03 4.17
C SER A 42 6.18 11.67 4.64
N VAL A 43 5.76 11.20 5.81
CA VAL A 43 6.14 9.87 6.32
C VAL A 43 5.60 8.77 5.39
N ALA A 44 4.37 8.90 4.90
CA ALA A 44 3.83 7.93 3.95
C ALA A 44 4.58 7.92 2.61
N ASP A 45 4.99 9.08 2.10
CA ASP A 45 5.86 9.19 0.93
C ASP A 45 7.19 8.45 1.16
N GLU A 46 7.82 8.65 2.31
CA GLU A 46 9.09 8.02 2.65
C GLU A 46 8.96 6.49 2.81
N VAL A 47 7.92 6.00 3.49
CA VAL A 47 7.69 4.56 3.67
C VAL A 47 7.29 3.90 2.35
N ARG A 48 6.50 4.55 1.49
CA ARG A 48 6.19 4.03 0.14
C ARG A 48 7.44 3.83 -0.71
N ALA A 49 8.48 4.62 -0.51
CA ALA A 49 9.74 4.49 -1.24
C ALA A 49 10.61 3.30 -0.76
N ILE A 50 10.30 2.70 0.38
CA ILE A 50 11.02 1.56 0.94
C ILE A 50 10.44 0.26 0.38
N ASP A 51 11.33 -0.67 0.05
CA ASP A 51 10.98 -2.00 -0.44
C ASP A 51 10.90 -3.00 0.74
N PRO A 52 9.70 -3.44 1.15
CA PRO A 52 9.58 -4.43 2.22
C PRO A 52 10.16 -5.80 1.84
N CYS A 53 10.19 -6.16 0.55
CA CYS A 53 10.81 -7.39 0.09
C CYS A 53 12.35 -7.29 0.04
N GLY A 54 12.90 -6.09 -0.07
CA GLY A 54 14.33 -5.86 0.08
C GLY A 54 14.86 -6.11 1.51
N LEU A 55 13.98 -6.17 2.50
CA LEU A 55 14.32 -6.57 3.87
C LEU A 55 14.40 -8.09 4.05
N VAL A 56 14.06 -8.88 3.03
CA VAL A 56 14.15 -10.34 3.10
C VAL A 56 15.61 -10.77 2.93
N ASP A 57 16.23 -11.23 4.02
CA ASP A 57 17.50 -11.96 3.97
C ASP A 57 17.25 -13.40 3.48
N ALA A 58 17.29 -13.57 2.16
CA ALA A 58 16.98 -14.85 1.52
C ALA A 58 17.99 -15.97 1.89
N GLU A 59 19.25 -15.62 2.15
CA GLU A 59 20.28 -16.60 2.53
C GLU A 59 20.03 -17.10 3.96
N SER A 60 19.82 -16.19 4.91
CA SER A 60 19.47 -16.52 6.29
C SER A 60 18.18 -17.34 6.38
N ILE A 61 17.14 -16.96 5.63
CA ILE A 61 15.88 -17.70 5.63
C ILE A 61 16.06 -19.11 5.09
N LYS A 62 16.77 -19.27 3.96
CA LYS A 62 17.04 -20.60 3.40
C LYS A 62 17.82 -21.49 4.36
N ALA A 63 18.77 -20.93 5.11
CA ALA A 63 19.55 -21.65 6.10
C ALA A 63 18.75 -22.03 7.35
N THR A 64 17.86 -21.14 7.82
CA THR A 64 17.18 -21.27 9.11
C THR A 64 15.81 -21.93 9.01
N ILE A 65 15.14 -21.78 7.86
CA ILE A 65 13.79 -22.27 7.57
C ILE A 65 13.85 -23.14 6.30
N PRO A 66 14.28 -24.42 6.40
CA PRO A 66 14.49 -25.28 5.23
C PRO A 66 13.24 -25.51 4.36
N ARG A 67 12.04 -25.27 4.92
CA ARG A 67 10.75 -25.42 4.22
C ARG A 67 10.31 -24.18 3.46
N ALA A 68 11.07 -23.07 3.54
CA ALA A 68 10.77 -21.83 2.83
C ALA A 68 10.51 -22.07 1.32
N ILE A 69 9.40 -21.54 0.82
CA ILE A 69 8.90 -21.78 -0.53
C ILE A 69 9.17 -20.57 -1.41
N SER A 70 8.64 -19.42 -1.04
CA SER A 70 8.74 -18.19 -1.83
C SER A 70 8.53 -16.93 -0.98
N PHE A 71 8.89 -15.78 -1.54
CA PHE A 71 8.54 -14.48 -1.02
C PHE A 71 8.25 -13.47 -2.14
N GLY A 72 7.39 -12.49 -1.88
CA GLY A 72 7.08 -11.44 -2.84
C GLY A 72 5.84 -10.63 -2.47
N TYR A 73 5.47 -9.72 -3.38
CA TYR A 73 4.25 -8.93 -3.28
C TYR A 73 3.04 -9.78 -3.69
N THR A 74 2.35 -10.40 -2.72
CA THR A 74 1.16 -11.22 -3.01
C THR A 74 -0.13 -10.63 -2.49
N ASP A 75 -0.10 -9.92 -1.35
CA ASP A 75 -1.31 -9.41 -0.68
C ASP A 75 -1.43 -7.88 -0.75
N GLY A 76 -0.30 -7.18 -0.86
CA GLY A 76 -0.24 -5.73 -0.92
C GLY A 76 1.15 -5.26 -1.34
N PHE A 77 1.26 -4.00 -1.79
CA PHE A 77 2.57 -3.42 -2.12
C PHE A 77 3.32 -2.89 -0.89
N ASP A 78 2.64 -2.72 0.25
CA ASP A 78 3.17 -2.27 1.55
C ASP A 78 3.88 -3.36 2.35
N ARG A 79 3.81 -4.62 1.90
CA ARG A 79 4.35 -5.77 2.61
C ARG A 79 4.96 -6.79 1.66
N CYS A 80 5.94 -7.53 2.16
CA CYS A 80 6.43 -8.74 1.53
C CYS A 80 5.82 -9.95 2.22
N THR A 81 5.16 -10.82 1.46
CA THR A 81 4.60 -12.07 1.98
C THR A 81 5.59 -13.19 1.72
N LEU A 82 5.80 -14.05 2.71
CA LEU A 82 6.62 -15.24 2.66
C LEU A 82 5.75 -16.48 2.85
N ALA A 83 5.87 -17.44 1.92
CA ALA A 83 5.30 -18.77 2.06
C ALA A 83 6.38 -19.71 2.60
N LEU A 84 6.18 -20.27 3.80
CA LEU A 84 7.21 -21.06 4.50
C LEU A 84 6.92 -22.57 4.51
N GLY A 85 5.74 -22.98 4.02
CA GLY A 85 5.33 -24.38 3.98
C GLY A 85 4.94 -24.93 5.34
N ALA A 86 4.95 -26.27 5.46
CA ALA A 86 4.47 -26.96 6.66
C ALA A 86 5.23 -26.51 7.92
N TYR A 87 4.49 -26.27 9.00
CA TYR A 87 5.01 -25.89 10.31
C TYR A 87 5.92 -26.97 10.91
N ASP A 88 6.98 -26.52 11.58
CA ASP A 88 7.96 -27.36 12.28
C ASP A 88 7.51 -27.66 13.70
N GLY A 89 6.35 -28.33 13.83
CA GLY A 89 5.78 -28.73 15.10
C GLY A 89 4.77 -29.89 14.97
N ASP A 90 4.10 -30.18 16.08
CA ASP A 90 3.14 -31.27 16.25
C ASP A 90 1.72 -30.94 15.76
N PHE A 91 1.54 -29.76 15.18
CA PHE A 91 0.28 -29.30 14.60
C PHE A 91 0.42 -29.18 13.07
N PRO A 92 -0.33 -29.99 12.30
CA PRO A 92 -0.25 -29.98 10.84
C PRO A 92 -0.92 -28.72 10.28
N SER A 93 -0.11 -27.70 9.99
CA SER A 93 -0.52 -26.45 9.35
C SER A 93 0.62 -25.93 8.48
N ASP A 94 0.30 -25.17 7.43
CA ASP A 94 1.30 -24.35 6.75
C ASP A 94 1.55 -23.05 7.53
N VAL A 95 2.71 -22.46 7.32
CA VAL A 95 3.13 -21.16 7.86
C VAL A 95 3.25 -20.16 6.72
N SER A 96 2.65 -19.00 6.92
CA SER A 96 2.91 -17.78 6.15
C SER A 96 3.53 -16.73 7.07
N ALA A 97 4.29 -15.81 6.49
CA ALA A 97 4.77 -14.65 7.21
C ALA A 97 4.67 -13.39 6.35
N THR A 98 4.68 -12.24 6.99
CA THR A 98 4.70 -10.93 6.32
C THR A 98 5.76 -10.05 6.97
N ILE A 99 6.47 -9.28 6.14
CA ILE A 99 7.28 -8.13 6.54
C ILE A 99 6.55 -6.90 6.01
N GLY A 100 6.12 -6.01 6.90
CA GLY A 100 5.47 -4.75 6.54
C GLY A 100 5.86 -3.64 7.49
N PHE A 101 5.10 -2.55 7.46
CA PHE A 101 5.34 -1.38 8.29
C PHE A 101 4.10 -1.04 9.12
N ASP A 102 4.32 -0.60 10.36
CA ASP A 102 3.29 -0.01 11.20
C ASP A 102 3.84 1.19 11.99
N LEU A 103 2.96 1.84 12.75
CA LEU A 103 3.34 2.90 13.67
C LEU A 103 3.31 2.38 15.10
N ALA A 104 4.35 2.70 15.86
CA ALA A 104 4.35 2.51 17.31
C ALA A 104 3.18 3.30 17.94
N PRO A 105 2.48 2.75 18.96
CA PRO A 105 1.44 3.47 19.70
C PRO A 105 1.95 4.80 20.27
N GLU A 106 1.05 5.74 20.54
CA GLU A 106 1.45 6.98 21.21
C GLU A 106 1.88 6.74 22.65
N ALA A 107 2.77 7.58 23.17
CA ALA A 107 3.17 7.51 24.57
C ALA A 107 1.94 7.70 25.46
N GLY A 108 1.56 6.66 26.22
CA GLY A 108 0.37 6.65 27.08
C GLY A 108 -0.78 5.79 26.54
N GLU A 109 -0.73 5.33 25.29
CA GLU A 109 -1.63 4.31 24.77
C GLU A 109 -1.14 2.91 25.18
N SER A 110 -1.66 2.41 26.30
CA SER A 110 -1.33 1.08 26.81
C SER A 110 -2.03 -0.02 26.01
N VAL A 111 -1.36 -0.63 25.03
CA VAL A 111 -1.91 -1.81 24.31
C VAL A 111 -0.87 -2.92 24.04
N GLU A 112 0.41 -2.60 24.05
CA GLU A 112 1.46 -3.47 23.50
C GLU A 112 2.52 -3.77 24.58
N GLN A 113 2.52 -4.99 25.13
CA GLN A 113 3.52 -5.43 26.11
C GLN A 113 4.60 -6.28 25.43
N PRO A 114 5.86 -5.84 25.46
CA PRO A 114 7.00 -6.67 25.07
C PRO A 114 7.04 -7.95 25.89
N THR A 115 7.17 -9.10 25.22
CA THR A 115 7.42 -10.38 25.89
C THR A 115 8.90 -10.58 26.14
N ASP A 116 9.70 -10.32 25.11
CA ASP A 116 11.16 -10.42 25.12
C ASP A 116 11.75 -9.48 24.06
N SER A 117 13.08 -9.36 24.06
CA SER A 117 13.80 -8.63 23.03
C SER A 117 15.15 -9.28 22.73
N VAL A 118 15.58 -9.18 21.48
CA VAL A 118 16.89 -9.58 20.98
C VAL A 118 17.50 -8.39 20.25
N SER A 119 18.83 -8.23 20.33
CA SER A 119 19.53 -7.19 19.57
C SER A 119 20.31 -7.77 18.39
N VAL A 120 20.15 -7.18 17.21
CA VAL A 120 20.94 -7.46 16.01
C VAL A 120 21.60 -6.17 15.57
N ASN A 121 22.94 -6.10 15.60
CA ASN A 121 23.73 -4.91 15.26
C ASN A 121 23.21 -3.61 15.93
N GLY A 122 22.80 -3.69 17.20
CA GLY A 122 22.28 -2.54 17.96
C GLY A 122 20.81 -2.20 17.69
N ILE A 123 20.12 -2.93 16.81
CA ILE A 123 18.68 -2.82 16.60
C ILE A 123 17.96 -3.77 17.55
N ALA A 124 17.12 -3.24 18.43
CA ALA A 124 16.28 -4.04 19.32
C ALA A 124 15.07 -4.58 18.56
N ILE A 125 14.97 -5.90 18.46
CA ILE A 125 13.86 -6.65 17.92
C ILE A 125 13.03 -7.12 19.10
N THR A 126 11.76 -6.71 19.13
CA THR A 126 10.89 -6.92 20.28
C THR A 126 9.74 -7.84 19.90
N HIS A 127 9.54 -8.91 20.68
CA HIS A 127 8.39 -9.78 20.54
C HIS A 127 7.17 -9.11 21.17
N MET A 128 6.10 -8.94 20.39
CA MET A 128 4.87 -8.27 20.82
C MET A 128 3.69 -9.24 20.84
N LEU A 129 3.00 -9.32 21.97
CA LEU A 129 1.70 -10.01 22.05
C LEU A 129 0.59 -9.07 21.56
N GLY A 130 -0.30 -9.57 20.71
CA GLY A 130 -1.48 -8.83 20.30
C GLY A 130 -2.57 -8.76 21.39
N PRO A 131 -3.55 -7.84 21.23
CA PRO A 131 -4.61 -7.60 22.20
C PRO A 131 -5.72 -8.68 22.23
N THR A 132 -5.76 -9.62 21.28
CA THR A 132 -6.83 -10.64 21.19
C THR A 132 -6.26 -12.02 20.85
N SER A 133 -6.64 -13.03 21.65
CA SER A 133 -6.40 -14.48 21.45
C SER A 133 -5.35 -14.81 20.38
N ASN A 134 -4.06 -14.74 20.77
CA ASN A 134 -2.93 -14.73 19.85
C ASN A 134 -2.62 -16.08 19.14
N ARG A 135 -3.62 -16.98 19.04
CA ARG A 135 -3.50 -18.38 18.61
C ARG A 135 -2.95 -18.50 17.21
N GLY A 136 -1.90 -19.30 17.06
CA GLY A 136 -1.35 -19.60 15.74
C GLY A 136 -0.56 -18.46 15.09
N TRP A 137 -0.26 -17.34 15.76
CA TRP A 137 0.59 -16.30 15.18
C TRP A 137 1.64 -15.77 16.14
N CYS A 138 2.70 -15.18 15.59
CA CYS A 138 3.79 -14.58 16.34
C CYS A 138 4.26 -13.30 15.66
N ARG A 139 4.58 -12.27 16.44
CA ARG A 139 4.93 -10.94 15.93
C ARG A 139 6.18 -10.37 16.57
N TYR A 140 7.07 -9.88 15.73
CA TYR A 140 8.25 -9.15 16.11
C TYR A 140 8.26 -7.78 15.44
N VAL A 141 8.70 -6.76 16.17
CA VAL A 141 8.82 -5.40 15.67
C VAL A 141 10.18 -4.81 15.97
N PHE A 142 10.65 -3.91 15.11
CA PHE A 142 11.82 -3.07 15.39
C PHE A 142 11.69 -1.72 14.67
N ASN A 143 12.37 -0.69 15.17
CA ASN A 143 12.30 0.64 14.56
C ASN A 143 12.96 0.64 13.18
N LEU A 144 12.25 1.20 12.19
CA LEU A 144 12.78 1.42 10.85
C LEU A 144 13.92 2.46 10.89
N GLY A 145 13.80 3.44 11.80
CA GLY A 145 14.76 4.50 12.07
C GLY A 145 14.96 5.43 10.88
N LEU A 146 13.84 5.99 10.42
CA LEU A 146 13.81 7.15 9.53
C LEU A 146 14.32 8.41 10.26
N ASP A 147 14.74 9.44 9.54
CA ASP A 147 15.18 10.69 10.17
C ASP A 147 14.00 11.39 10.84
N GLU A 148 14.09 11.59 12.15
CA GLU A 148 13.05 12.24 12.97
C GLU A 148 12.97 13.74 12.75
N ARG A 149 13.90 14.34 11.98
CA ARG A 149 13.91 15.76 11.68
C ARG A 149 13.34 16.02 10.29
N PRO A 150 12.30 16.87 10.15
CA PRO A 150 11.61 17.66 11.18
C PRO A 150 10.38 16.97 11.80
N VAL A 151 10.14 15.68 11.54
CA VAL A 151 8.87 14.99 11.86
C VAL A 151 9.08 13.83 12.85
N GLN A 152 8.61 14.02 14.10
CA GLN A 152 8.68 12.98 15.15
C GLN A 152 7.95 11.67 14.79
N LEU A 153 6.92 11.74 13.93
CA LEU A 153 6.19 10.57 13.46
C LEU A 153 7.10 9.57 12.72
N ALA A 154 8.18 10.03 12.08
CA ALA A 154 9.13 9.19 11.37
C ALA A 154 9.86 8.20 12.32
N GLY A 155 10.17 8.63 13.54
CA GLY A 155 10.81 7.81 14.58
C GLY A 155 9.91 6.68 15.11
N ARG A 156 8.60 6.79 14.91
CA ARG A 156 7.61 5.79 15.32
C ARG A 156 7.38 4.71 14.28
N VAL A 157 7.93 4.83 13.07
CA VAL A 157 7.73 3.82 12.03
C VAL A 157 8.54 2.57 12.38
N ARG A 158 7.86 1.43 12.42
CA ARG A 158 8.45 0.14 12.72
C ARG A 158 8.35 -0.78 11.52
N VAL A 159 9.34 -1.66 11.40
CA VAL A 159 9.18 -2.92 10.66
C VAL A 159 8.36 -3.85 11.54
N ASN A 160 7.33 -4.45 10.96
CA ASN A 160 6.45 -5.42 11.59
C ASN A 160 6.57 -6.75 10.87
N VAL A 161 7.03 -7.78 11.58
CA VAL A 161 7.12 -9.15 11.09
C VAL A 161 6.08 -10.00 11.79
N VAL A 162 5.15 -10.56 11.04
CA VAL A 162 4.10 -11.45 11.57
C VAL A 162 4.15 -12.78 10.86
N ALA A 163 4.33 -13.88 11.59
CA ALA A 163 4.14 -15.23 11.07
C ALA A 163 2.84 -15.83 11.63
N SER A 164 2.12 -16.59 10.81
CA SER A 164 0.84 -17.19 11.15
C SER A 164 0.69 -18.60 10.59
N LEU A 165 -0.03 -19.44 11.33
CA LEU A 165 -0.50 -20.75 10.90
C LEU A 165 -1.76 -20.58 10.04
N ALA A 166 -1.82 -21.32 8.94
CA ALA A 166 -3.01 -21.38 8.09
C ALA A 166 -4.23 -22.00 8.80
N ARG A 167 -4.01 -22.86 9.80
CA ARG A 167 -5.07 -23.47 10.62
C ARG A 167 -5.03 -22.91 12.04
N ASP A 168 -6.20 -22.55 12.58
CA ASP A 168 -6.31 -22.16 13.99
C ASP A 168 -6.05 -23.39 14.88
N PRO A 169 -5.05 -23.35 15.77
CA PRO A 169 -4.78 -24.46 16.70
C PRO A 169 -5.84 -24.63 17.78
N GLY A 170 -6.80 -23.70 17.91
CA GLY A 170 -7.90 -23.76 18.86
C GLY A 170 -7.51 -23.31 20.28
N PRO A 171 -8.49 -23.29 21.21
CA PRO A 171 -8.27 -22.82 22.57
C PRO A 171 -7.28 -23.64 23.37
N GLY A 172 -6.38 -22.94 24.09
CA GLY A 172 -5.49 -23.53 25.09
C GLY A 172 -4.27 -24.26 24.54
N ARG A 173 -4.11 -24.38 23.21
CA ARG A 173 -2.91 -24.97 22.60
C ARG A 173 -1.93 -23.86 22.18
N PRO A 174 -0.81 -23.66 22.90
CA PRO A 174 0.14 -22.60 22.60
C PRO A 174 1.05 -23.00 21.43
N VAL A 175 0.52 -22.97 20.21
CA VAL A 175 1.28 -23.27 18.98
C VAL A 175 1.42 -21.99 18.18
N TYR A 176 2.67 -21.55 17.98
CA TYR A 176 2.98 -20.30 17.29
C TYR A 176 4.25 -20.45 16.46
N PRO A 177 4.29 -19.91 15.23
CA PRO A 177 5.49 -19.91 14.39
C PRO A 177 6.50 -18.83 14.81
N CYS A 178 6.84 -18.78 16.11
CA CYS A 178 7.74 -17.75 16.66
C CYS A 178 9.19 -17.94 16.24
N ARG A 179 9.63 -19.18 16.01
CA ARG A 179 10.96 -19.46 15.48
C ARG A 179 11.13 -18.86 14.09
N GLU A 180 10.13 -19.05 13.22
CA GLU A 180 10.08 -18.50 11.88
C GLU A 180 10.02 -16.97 11.92
N ALA A 181 9.13 -16.40 12.73
CA ALA A 181 8.99 -14.95 12.87
C ALA A 181 10.29 -14.30 13.38
N ALA A 182 10.93 -14.88 14.41
CA ALA A 182 12.19 -14.37 14.96
C ALA A 182 13.34 -14.44 13.94
N ALA A 183 13.44 -15.54 13.18
CA ALA A 183 14.45 -15.68 12.13
C ALA A 183 14.28 -14.64 11.01
N ILE A 184 13.04 -14.42 10.56
CA ILE A 184 12.72 -13.42 9.54
C ILE A 184 12.98 -12.01 10.07
N ALA A 185 12.56 -11.70 11.30
CA ALA A 185 12.80 -10.39 11.92
C ALA A 185 14.29 -10.10 12.12
N SER A 186 15.07 -11.11 12.51
CA SER A 186 16.53 -11.00 12.67
C SER A 186 17.21 -10.72 11.34
N GLY A 187 16.83 -11.44 10.27
CA GLY A 187 17.30 -11.17 8.91
C GLY A 187 16.91 -9.77 8.42
N ALA A 188 15.67 -9.34 8.67
CA ALA A 188 15.21 -8.00 8.30
C ALA A 188 15.96 -6.90 9.05
N ALA A 189 16.24 -7.09 10.34
CA ALA A 189 17.06 -6.16 11.13
C ALA A 189 18.51 -6.13 10.62
N GLN A 190 19.08 -7.28 10.24
CA GLN A 190 20.40 -7.36 9.63
C GLN A 190 20.46 -6.54 8.32
N MET A 191 19.50 -6.73 7.41
CA MET A 191 19.40 -5.94 6.17
C MET A 191 19.28 -4.45 6.46
N ARG A 192 18.35 -4.07 7.36
CA ARG A 192 18.13 -2.68 7.79
C ARG A 192 19.37 -2.04 8.41
N SER A 193 20.20 -2.81 9.13
CA SER A 193 21.42 -2.29 9.74
C SER A 193 22.47 -1.86 8.72
N GLN A 194 22.44 -2.44 7.52
CA GLN A 194 23.36 -2.11 6.44
C GLN A 194 22.85 -0.92 5.62
N HIS A 195 21.58 -0.96 5.23
CA HIS A 195 20.88 0.14 4.55
C HIS A 195 19.37 -0.09 4.55
N LEU A 196 18.59 0.96 4.30
CA LEU A 196 17.16 0.81 4.01
C LEU A 196 16.97 0.49 2.53
N PRO A 197 16.39 -0.68 2.17
CA PRO A 197 16.18 -1.04 0.78
C PRO A 197 15.15 -0.11 0.14
N ARG A 198 15.49 0.47 -1.01
CA ARG A 198 14.60 1.33 -1.79
C ARG A 198 13.98 0.52 -2.94
N ARG A 199 12.80 0.93 -3.40
CA ARG A 199 12.18 0.33 -4.60
C ARG A 199 12.95 0.73 -5.85
N GLU A 200 13.99 -0.03 -6.17
CA GLU A 200 14.81 0.18 -7.37
C GLU A 200 14.30 -0.70 -8.51
N GLY A 201 13.43 -0.18 -9.39
CA GLY A 201 13.04 -0.71 -10.71
C GLY A 201 12.51 -2.15 -10.83
N SER A 202 12.58 -2.92 -9.76
CA SER A 202 12.29 -4.36 -9.66
C SER A 202 10.97 -4.63 -8.97
N ALA A 203 10.43 -3.65 -8.25
CA ALA A 203 9.08 -3.71 -7.70
C ALA A 203 8.05 -3.59 -8.84
N PRO A 204 7.00 -4.42 -8.86
CA PRO A 204 5.97 -4.36 -9.90
C PRO A 204 5.22 -3.02 -9.84
N GLY A 205 5.27 -2.23 -10.92
CA GLY A 205 4.49 -0.99 -11.04
C GLY A 205 2.99 -1.29 -10.87
N PRO A 206 2.20 -0.52 -10.09
CA PRO A 206 2.48 0.84 -9.61
C PRO A 206 3.02 0.90 -8.17
N ALA A 207 3.77 -0.12 -7.71
CA ALA A 207 4.47 -0.07 -6.43
C ALA A 207 5.22 1.27 -6.23
N GLY A 208 5.02 1.90 -5.08
CA GLY A 208 5.58 3.22 -4.74
C GLY A 208 4.72 4.43 -5.13
N GLN A 209 3.68 4.25 -5.97
CA GLN A 209 2.77 5.34 -6.32
C GLN A 209 1.71 5.58 -5.24
N ASP A 210 1.27 6.84 -5.13
CA ASP A 210 0.20 7.25 -4.20
C ASP A 210 -1.18 7.12 -4.88
N PRO A 211 -2.08 6.21 -4.44
CA PRO A 211 -3.43 6.09 -4.98
C PRO A 211 -4.24 7.40 -4.86
N CYS A 212 -4.02 8.20 -3.82
CA CYS A 212 -4.76 9.44 -3.58
C CYS A 212 -4.43 10.53 -4.59
N SER A 213 -3.29 10.42 -5.28
CA SER A 213 -2.95 11.30 -6.39
C SER A 213 -3.91 11.16 -7.58
N LEU A 214 -4.85 10.22 -7.54
CA LEU A 214 -5.93 10.09 -8.51
C LEU A 214 -6.98 11.21 -8.41
N LEU A 215 -7.16 11.85 -7.24
CA LEU A 215 -8.23 12.85 -7.01
C LEU A 215 -8.34 13.94 -8.10
N PRO A 216 -7.26 14.56 -8.61
CA PRO A 216 -7.33 15.56 -9.67
C PRO A 216 -7.93 15.07 -10.99
N HIS A 217 -8.04 13.76 -11.18
CA HIS A 217 -8.53 13.10 -12.39
C HIS A 217 -9.95 12.55 -12.22
N LEU A 218 -10.61 12.83 -11.09
CA LEU A 218 -11.93 12.31 -10.78
C LEU A 218 -12.98 13.43 -10.84
N ASP A 219 -14.05 13.18 -11.59
CA ASP A 219 -15.20 14.07 -11.66
C ASP A 219 -16.14 13.83 -10.48
N GLY A 220 -16.65 14.89 -9.85
CA GLY A 220 -17.62 14.80 -8.76
C GLY A 220 -17.03 14.48 -7.38
N PHE A 221 -15.72 14.29 -7.25
CA PHE A 221 -15.04 14.08 -5.98
C PHE A 221 -14.28 15.33 -5.53
N SER A 222 -14.41 15.68 -4.25
CA SER A 222 -13.85 16.94 -3.71
C SER A 222 -12.79 16.74 -2.63
N ARG A 223 -12.69 15.52 -2.09
CA ARG A 223 -11.75 15.14 -1.04
C ARG A 223 -11.34 13.68 -1.14
N TYR A 224 -10.29 13.34 -0.41
CA TYR A 224 -9.92 11.97 -0.16
C TYR A 224 -9.60 11.72 1.31
N ARG A 225 -9.62 10.45 1.70
CA ARG A 225 -9.09 9.94 2.97
C ARG A 225 -8.35 8.63 2.67
N ARG A 226 -7.25 8.37 3.35
CA ARG A 226 -6.65 7.03 3.31
C ARG A 226 -7.57 6.05 4.02
N SER A 227 -7.76 4.86 3.45
CA SER A 227 -8.87 3.96 3.81
C SER A 227 -8.82 3.43 5.24
N ASN A 228 -7.65 3.44 5.88
CA ASN A 228 -7.49 3.11 7.29
C ASN A 228 -6.83 4.26 8.07
N PRO A 229 -7.60 5.17 8.68
CA PRO A 229 -7.06 6.15 9.61
C PRO A 229 -6.76 5.49 10.96
N GLY A 230 -5.46 5.35 11.30
CA GLY A 230 -4.95 4.84 12.58
C GLY A 230 -4.11 3.56 12.48
N VAL A 231 -2.97 3.54 13.17
CA VAL A 231 -1.92 2.50 13.42
C VAL A 231 -1.40 1.64 12.24
N GLY A 232 -2.19 1.34 11.21
CA GLY A 232 -1.73 0.68 9.99
C GLY A 232 -1.59 1.69 8.87
N LEU A 233 -0.37 1.87 8.35
CA LEU A 233 -0.13 2.66 7.15
C LEU A 233 -0.74 1.93 5.96
N ASP A 234 -2.03 2.14 5.67
CA ASP A 234 -2.64 1.71 4.42
C ASP A 234 -2.18 2.64 3.29
N LEU A 235 -0.94 2.41 2.85
CA LEU A 235 -0.22 3.29 1.92
C LEU A 235 -0.75 3.23 0.49
N TYR A 236 -1.53 2.18 0.17
CA TYR A 236 -1.93 1.86 -1.19
C TYR A 236 -3.46 1.79 -1.37
N ALA A 237 -4.24 2.22 -0.38
CA ALA A 237 -5.67 2.46 -0.57
C ALA A 237 -6.05 3.93 -0.31
N CYS A 238 -6.91 4.45 -1.19
CA CYS A 238 -7.47 5.78 -1.06
C CYS A 238 -8.96 5.79 -1.30
N ARG A 239 -9.68 6.53 -0.46
CA ARG A 239 -11.12 6.70 -0.53
C ARG A 239 -11.47 8.12 -0.91
N PHE A 240 -12.16 8.29 -2.02
CA PHE A 240 -12.64 9.56 -2.54
C PHE A 240 -14.09 9.79 -2.12
N GLY A 241 -14.43 11.02 -1.70
CA GLY A 241 -15.78 11.39 -1.30
C GLY A 241 -16.30 12.61 -2.07
N ALA A 242 -17.58 12.59 -2.45
CA ALA A 242 -18.24 13.67 -3.17
C ALA A 242 -18.69 14.85 -2.27
N GLY A 243 -18.89 14.60 -0.97
CA GLY A 243 -19.39 15.60 0.01
C GLY A 243 -18.38 15.98 1.11
N PRO A 244 -18.72 16.90 2.03
CA PRO A 244 -17.82 17.39 3.08
C PRO A 244 -17.45 16.32 4.13
N ALA A 245 -16.24 16.46 4.70
CA ALA A 245 -15.81 16.02 6.05
C ALA A 245 -16.76 15.05 6.79
N THR A 246 -17.77 15.73 7.34
CA THR A 246 -18.70 15.36 8.38
C THR A 246 -19.89 14.54 7.89
N ASP A 247 -20.11 14.45 6.57
CA ASP A 247 -21.17 13.63 6.02
C ASP A 247 -20.70 12.18 5.89
N GLY A 248 -20.95 11.39 6.95
CA GLY A 248 -20.68 9.96 6.99
C GLY A 248 -21.58 9.10 6.10
N LYS A 249 -22.54 9.72 5.40
CA LYS A 249 -23.42 9.05 4.42
C LYS A 249 -23.11 9.45 2.98
N ALA A 250 -22.16 10.37 2.78
CA ALA A 250 -21.74 10.78 1.45
C ALA A 250 -21.21 9.56 0.68
N PRO A 251 -21.63 9.36 -0.58
CA PRO A 251 -21.10 8.29 -1.42
C PRO A 251 -19.58 8.36 -1.49
N ASP A 252 -18.95 7.20 -1.35
CA ASP A 252 -17.51 7.04 -1.44
C ASP A 252 -17.13 6.01 -2.51
N VAL A 253 -15.92 6.18 -3.04
CA VAL A 253 -15.25 5.18 -3.88
C VAL A 253 -13.83 5.01 -3.38
N GLU A 254 -13.46 3.77 -3.09
CA GLU A 254 -12.13 3.35 -2.67
C GLU A 254 -11.39 2.71 -3.83
N VAL A 255 -10.13 3.11 -4.01
CA VAL A 255 -9.16 2.50 -4.92
C VAL A 255 -8.04 1.91 -4.09
N ALA A 256 -7.77 0.62 -4.27
CA ALA A 256 -6.62 -0.06 -3.70
C ALA A 256 -5.66 -0.52 -4.81
N LEU A 257 -4.40 -0.08 -4.76
CA LEU A 257 -3.33 -0.56 -5.62
C LEU A 257 -2.69 -1.78 -4.98
N ARG A 258 -2.79 -2.95 -5.62
CA ARG A 258 -2.25 -4.18 -5.05
C ARG A 258 -1.97 -5.26 -6.11
N PRO A 259 -1.22 -6.30 -5.75
CA PRO A 259 -1.20 -7.55 -6.51
C PRO A 259 -2.61 -8.14 -6.62
N VAL A 260 -2.98 -8.58 -7.82
CA VAL A 260 -4.23 -9.26 -8.14
C VAL A 260 -3.90 -10.66 -8.67
N GLY A 261 -4.59 -11.67 -8.12
CA GLY A 261 -4.45 -13.06 -8.56
C GLY A 261 -5.21 -13.35 -9.86
N PRO A 262 -4.82 -14.39 -10.62
CA PRO A 262 -5.38 -14.69 -11.95
C PRO A 262 -6.87 -15.04 -11.93
N HIS A 263 -7.37 -15.57 -10.82
CA HIS A 263 -8.78 -15.95 -10.64
C HIS A 263 -9.53 -14.99 -9.73
N GLU A 264 -8.86 -13.95 -9.22
CA GLU A 264 -9.45 -13.10 -8.19
C GLU A 264 -10.69 -12.35 -8.66
N PRO A 265 -10.77 -11.80 -9.90
CA PRO A 265 -12.00 -11.20 -10.40
C PRO A 265 -13.18 -12.17 -10.49
N ASP A 266 -12.91 -13.48 -10.56
CA ASP A 266 -13.92 -14.55 -10.71
C ASP A 266 -14.30 -15.20 -9.37
N THR A 267 -13.53 -14.94 -8.31
CA THR A 267 -13.78 -15.48 -6.97
C THR A 267 -14.35 -14.42 -6.05
N SER A 268 -15.42 -14.72 -5.29
CA SER A 268 -15.98 -13.80 -4.30
C SER A 268 -15.68 -14.21 -2.87
N ARG A 269 -15.42 -13.23 -2.00
CA ARG A 269 -15.55 -13.38 -0.53
C ARG A 269 -16.97 -13.07 -0.02
N TYR A 270 -17.84 -12.49 -0.87
CA TYR A 270 -19.15 -11.97 -0.51
C TYR A 270 -20.24 -12.46 -1.49
N GLY A 271 -21.28 -13.11 -0.97
CA GLY A 271 -22.42 -13.59 -1.75
C GLY A 271 -22.13 -14.80 -2.64
N GLN A 272 -23.20 -15.55 -2.98
CA GLN A 272 -23.10 -16.73 -3.85
C GLN A 272 -23.31 -16.40 -5.34
N ASP A 273 -23.99 -15.30 -5.66
CA ASP A 273 -24.34 -14.91 -7.03
C ASP A 273 -23.51 -13.70 -7.49
N ARG A 274 -22.42 -13.98 -8.23
CA ARG A 274 -21.55 -12.96 -8.86
C ARG A 274 -21.64 -13.08 -10.37
N ARG A 275 -21.81 -11.95 -11.05
CA ARG A 275 -21.64 -11.84 -12.50
C ARG A 275 -20.41 -10.99 -12.77
N THR A 276 -19.38 -11.62 -13.31
CA THR A 276 -18.20 -10.92 -13.82
C THR A 276 -18.39 -10.66 -15.31
N VAL A 277 -18.22 -9.41 -15.72
CA VAL A 277 -18.26 -8.98 -17.12
C VAL A 277 -16.97 -8.23 -17.40
N VAL A 278 -16.34 -8.56 -18.52
CA VAL A 278 -15.23 -7.76 -19.06
C VAL A 278 -15.83 -6.69 -19.95
N GLU A 279 -15.53 -5.43 -19.66
CA GLU A 279 -15.96 -4.26 -20.43
C GLU A 279 -14.72 -3.47 -20.85
N ASP A 280 -14.70 -2.96 -22.09
CA ASP A 280 -13.77 -1.89 -22.45
C ASP A 280 -14.49 -0.56 -22.25
N ARG A 281 -13.89 0.34 -21.47
CA ARG A 281 -14.33 1.73 -21.38
C ARG A 281 -13.12 2.61 -21.60
N ASP A 282 -13.23 3.50 -22.59
CA ASP A 282 -12.30 4.61 -22.71
C ASP A 282 -10.83 4.16 -22.93
N GLY A 283 -10.66 2.96 -23.53
CA GLY A 283 -9.38 2.28 -23.78
C GLY A 283 -8.81 1.52 -22.59
N VAL A 284 -9.61 1.31 -21.54
CA VAL A 284 -9.24 0.55 -20.33
C VAL A 284 -10.13 -0.68 -20.21
N GLU A 285 -9.51 -1.85 -20.14
CA GLU A 285 -10.19 -3.11 -19.83
C GLU A 285 -10.57 -3.16 -18.34
N LEU A 286 -11.87 -3.32 -18.08
CA LEU A 286 -12.46 -3.38 -16.75
C LEU A 286 -13.02 -4.78 -16.52
N HIS A 287 -12.58 -5.45 -15.46
CA HIS A 287 -13.24 -6.65 -14.96
C HIS A 287 -14.26 -6.23 -13.92
N VAL A 288 -15.51 -6.08 -14.34
CA VAL A 288 -16.61 -5.60 -13.52
C VAL A 288 -17.26 -6.81 -12.86
N SER A 289 -17.20 -6.85 -11.54
CA SER A 289 -17.98 -7.77 -10.74
C SER A 289 -19.14 -7.03 -10.09
N THR A 290 -20.34 -7.53 -10.36
CA THR A 290 -21.52 -7.18 -9.58
C THR A 290 -21.91 -8.35 -8.68
N VAL A 291 -21.99 -8.11 -7.39
CA VAL A 291 -22.54 -9.07 -6.42
C VAL A 291 -23.96 -8.66 -6.11
N THR A 292 -24.89 -9.58 -6.35
CA THR A 292 -26.29 -9.46 -5.92
C THR A 292 -26.53 -10.46 -4.80
N SER A 293 -26.81 -9.98 -3.60
CA SER A 293 -27.29 -10.80 -2.50
C SER A 293 -28.78 -10.51 -2.30
N THR A 294 -29.57 -11.52 -1.96
CA THR A 294 -31.00 -11.35 -1.64
C THR A 294 -31.22 -10.40 -0.45
N TYR A 295 -30.20 -10.19 0.38
CA TYR A 295 -30.29 -9.39 1.61
C TYR A 295 -29.35 -8.18 1.65
N ASP A 296 -28.42 -8.04 0.70
CA ASP A 296 -27.49 -6.90 0.64
C ASP A 296 -27.78 -5.98 -0.54
N LYS A 297 -27.40 -4.71 -0.38
CA LYS A 297 -27.40 -3.76 -1.51
C LYS A 297 -26.47 -4.29 -2.61
N PRO A 298 -26.83 -4.12 -3.89
CA PRO A 298 -25.96 -4.49 -4.99
C PRO A 298 -24.59 -3.83 -4.83
N PHE A 299 -23.53 -4.63 -4.89
CA PHE A 299 -22.15 -4.19 -4.69
C PHE A 299 -21.40 -4.28 -6.02
N CYS A 300 -20.69 -3.22 -6.36
CA CYS A 300 -19.90 -3.10 -7.59
C CYS A 300 -18.41 -3.05 -7.23
N GLU A 301 -17.66 -4.00 -7.77
CA GLU A 301 -16.22 -4.11 -7.62
C GLU A 301 -15.60 -4.20 -9.02
N VAL A 302 -14.61 -3.37 -9.30
CA VAL A 302 -13.97 -3.32 -10.61
C VAL A 302 -12.48 -3.55 -10.44
N PHE A 303 -11.93 -4.48 -11.21
CA PHE A 303 -10.50 -4.74 -11.27
C PHE A 303 -9.95 -4.21 -12.59
N VAL A 304 -8.81 -3.54 -12.50
CA VAL A 304 -8.04 -3.05 -13.65
C VAL A 304 -6.62 -3.57 -13.53
N TYR A 305 -6.13 -4.31 -14.52
CA TYR A 305 -4.73 -4.72 -14.58
C TYR A 305 -3.86 -3.56 -15.07
N LEU A 306 -2.79 -3.25 -14.35
CA LEU A 306 -1.97 -2.05 -14.54
C LEU A 306 -0.58 -2.33 -15.09
N GLY A 307 -0.25 -3.60 -15.37
CA GLY A 307 1.11 -3.96 -15.77
C GLY A 307 1.26 -5.44 -16.06
N LYS A 308 2.51 -5.86 -16.24
CA LYS A 308 2.85 -7.23 -16.60
C LYS A 308 2.68 -8.18 -15.43
N GLU A 309 2.40 -9.43 -15.78
CA GLU A 309 2.41 -10.54 -14.85
C GLU A 309 3.82 -10.76 -14.29
N TYR A 310 3.89 -11.08 -13.00
CA TYR A 310 5.11 -11.41 -12.28
C TYR A 310 4.87 -12.56 -11.30
N GLN A 311 5.94 -13.18 -10.83
CA GLN A 311 5.90 -14.25 -9.84
C GLN A 311 6.68 -13.86 -8.58
N PRO A 312 6.32 -14.41 -7.42
CA PRO A 312 7.16 -14.29 -6.24
C PRO A 312 8.52 -14.96 -6.49
N LYS A 313 9.53 -14.56 -5.74
CA LYS A 313 10.85 -15.19 -5.77
C LYS A 313 10.81 -16.50 -4.98
N TYR A 314 11.16 -17.60 -5.62
CA TYR A 314 11.18 -18.92 -5.00
C TYR A 314 12.56 -19.24 -4.42
N PHE A 315 12.59 -19.89 -3.26
CA PHE A 315 13.84 -20.39 -2.68
C PHE A 315 14.39 -21.59 -3.47
N PRO A 316 13.56 -22.59 -3.83
CA PRO A 316 13.84 -23.51 -4.94
C PRO A 316 13.09 -23.05 -6.20
N PRO A 317 13.76 -22.48 -7.21
CA PRO A 317 13.14 -21.94 -8.43
C PRO A 317 12.21 -22.92 -9.16
N GLU A 318 12.55 -24.21 -9.13
CA GLU A 318 11.80 -25.30 -9.75
C GLU A 318 10.42 -25.55 -9.14
N ARG A 319 10.12 -24.97 -7.97
CA ARG A 319 8.81 -25.08 -7.31
C ARG A 319 7.82 -23.99 -7.71
N ALA A 320 8.19 -23.11 -8.65
CA ALA A 320 7.31 -22.07 -9.15
C ALA A 320 6.01 -22.63 -9.72
N ARG A 321 4.86 -22.05 -9.33
CA ARG A 321 3.54 -22.47 -9.79
C ARG A 321 2.85 -21.33 -10.56
N PRO A 322 2.17 -21.61 -11.68
CA PRO A 322 1.40 -20.60 -12.42
C PRO A 322 0.31 -19.92 -11.58
N GLY A 323 -0.31 -20.63 -10.62
CA GLY A 323 -1.34 -20.06 -9.73
C GLY A 323 -0.81 -18.98 -8.78
N ASP A 324 0.50 -18.88 -8.61
CA ASP A 324 1.16 -17.88 -7.77
C ASP A 324 1.56 -16.62 -8.55
N SER A 325 1.32 -16.60 -9.87
CA SER A 325 1.44 -15.39 -10.69
C SER A 325 0.52 -14.29 -10.16
N ARG A 326 0.99 -13.06 -10.22
CA ARG A 326 0.24 -11.86 -9.86
C ARG A 326 0.34 -10.85 -10.99
N ARG A 327 -0.67 -10.01 -11.11
CA ARG A 327 -0.61 -8.78 -11.90
C ARG A 327 -0.80 -7.59 -10.97
N PRO A 328 -0.05 -6.50 -11.17
CA PRO A 328 -0.39 -5.29 -10.46
C PRO A 328 -1.75 -4.79 -10.92
N GLY A 329 -2.59 -4.36 -9.98
CA GLY A 329 -3.94 -3.91 -10.30
C GLY A 329 -4.46 -2.79 -9.41
N ALA A 330 -5.46 -2.09 -9.93
CA ALA A 330 -6.35 -1.24 -9.14
C ALA A 330 -7.64 -2.01 -8.89
N VAL A 331 -8.00 -2.16 -7.61
CA VAL A 331 -9.29 -2.72 -7.20
C VAL A 331 -10.14 -1.56 -6.68
N VAL A 332 -11.26 -1.32 -7.34
CA VAL A 332 -12.13 -0.17 -7.10
C VAL A 332 -13.49 -0.63 -6.62
N ARG A 333 -13.96 -0.07 -5.51
CA ARG A 333 -15.23 -0.43 -4.87
C ARG A 333 -15.80 0.75 -4.10
N GLY A 334 -17.07 0.73 -3.75
CA GLY A 334 -17.63 1.80 -2.92
C GLY A 334 -19.12 1.72 -2.72
N THR A 335 -19.65 2.71 -2.01
CA THR A 335 -21.10 2.89 -1.80
C THR A 335 -21.77 3.72 -2.88
N SER A 336 -20.97 4.30 -3.80
CA SER A 336 -21.42 5.06 -4.96
C SER A 336 -22.05 4.17 -6.04
N SER A 337 -22.60 4.78 -7.10
CA SER A 337 -23.16 4.02 -8.21
C SER A 337 -22.07 3.19 -8.92
N CYS A 338 -22.45 2.10 -9.57
CA CYS A 338 -21.47 1.27 -10.30
C CYS A 338 -20.82 2.04 -11.46
N ASP A 339 -21.50 3.05 -12.03
CA ASP A 339 -20.90 3.92 -13.04
C ASP A 339 -19.83 4.84 -12.44
N ASP A 340 -20.01 5.36 -11.22
CA ASP A 340 -18.97 6.13 -10.52
C ASP A 340 -17.74 5.25 -10.22
N VAL A 341 -17.98 4.02 -9.75
CA VAL A 341 -16.91 3.03 -9.49
C VAL A 341 -16.14 2.73 -10.78
N LYS A 342 -16.84 2.51 -11.90
CA LYS A 342 -16.20 2.31 -13.21
C LYS A 342 -15.46 3.55 -13.69
N GLY A 343 -16.00 4.75 -13.50
CA GLY A 343 -15.33 6.00 -13.85
C GLY A 343 -14.00 6.19 -13.11
N VAL A 344 -13.99 5.91 -11.81
CA VAL A 344 -12.78 5.93 -10.99
C VAL A 344 -11.79 4.83 -11.44
N ALA A 345 -12.27 3.64 -11.80
CA ALA A 345 -11.45 2.56 -12.33
C ALA A 345 -10.78 2.92 -13.68
N VAL A 346 -11.52 3.56 -14.59
CA VAL A 346 -10.95 4.08 -15.86
C VAL A 346 -9.86 5.11 -15.57
N ALA A 347 -10.11 6.05 -14.65
CA ALA A 347 -9.10 7.04 -14.27
C ALA A 347 -7.85 6.37 -13.68
N ALA A 348 -8.01 5.35 -12.84
CA ALA A 348 -6.91 4.57 -12.27
C ALA A 348 -6.12 3.84 -13.36
N GLY A 349 -6.80 3.19 -14.31
CA GLY A 349 -6.17 2.53 -15.46
C GLY A 349 -5.35 3.48 -16.31
N ARG A 350 -5.88 4.67 -16.63
CA ARG A 350 -5.18 5.70 -17.40
C ARG A 350 -3.95 6.24 -16.67
N LYS A 351 -4.07 6.48 -15.36
CA LYS A 351 -3.01 7.08 -14.56
C LYS A 351 -1.88 6.10 -14.23
N PHE A 352 -2.24 4.88 -13.82
CA PHE A 352 -1.30 3.90 -13.27
C PHE A 352 -0.91 2.79 -14.24
N GLY A 353 -1.68 2.55 -15.30
CA GLY A 353 -1.41 1.51 -16.29
C GLY A 353 -0.27 1.84 -17.27
N GLN A 354 0.26 3.05 -17.24
CA GLN A 354 1.36 3.52 -18.11
C GLN A 354 2.74 3.42 -17.42
N SER A 355 2.83 2.84 -16.23
CA SER A 355 4.04 2.85 -15.39
C SER A 355 5.01 1.68 -15.61
#